data_AF-T2ID64-F1
#
_entry.id   AF-T2ID64-F1
#
_cell.length_a   1.000
_cell.length_b   1.000
_cell.length_c   1.000
_cell.angle_alpha   90.00
_cell.angle_beta   90.00
_cell.angle_gamma   90.00
#
_symmetry.space_group_name_H-M   'P 1'
#
loop_
_entity.id
_entity.type
_entity.pdbx_description
1 polymer ?
#
loop_
_entity_poly.entity_id
_entity_poly.type
_entity_poly.pdbx_seq_one_letter_code
_entity_poly.pdbx_strand_id
1 'polypeptide(L)'
;MSFLNGFSAQLGDVFEIATASSISNSLDFTNIDLGNGLELTLVADGDSLSLVTQEKPSEQPTEILGTPNPDILVGTNNNDVIIGKGGGDILTGNGGDDIFKYETFGDAGDIITDFDNGDKIDLSDIMTALGQGGSDGLATGVVGVQPLSTGSSVTIFGIPFIILQNTSVAEVNDSANFIF
;
A
#
# COMPACT_ATOMS: atom_id res chain seq x y z
N MET A 1 -30.55 23.21 -1.29
CA MET A 1 -30.87 23.10 0.14
C MET A 1 -29.93 22.07 0.70
N SER A 2 -29.17 22.37 1.76
CA SER A 2 -28.33 21.37 2.42
C SER A 2 -29.16 20.69 3.50
N PHE A 3 -29.25 19.36 3.43
CA PHE A 3 -30.10 18.56 4.31
C PHE A 3 -29.32 17.93 5.48
N LEU A 4 -27.99 17.98 5.47
CA LEU A 4 -27.14 17.20 6.39
C LEU A 4 -25.94 17.98 6.97
N ASN A 5 -25.90 19.32 6.85
CA ASN A 5 -24.81 20.12 7.42
C ASN A 5 -24.69 19.89 8.94
N GLY A 6 -23.52 19.39 9.37
CA GLY A 6 -23.22 19.14 10.79
C GLY A 6 -23.74 17.81 11.33
N PHE A 7 -24.14 16.88 10.45
CA PHE A 7 -24.54 15.53 10.82
C PHE A 7 -23.32 14.59 10.92
N SER A 8 -23.37 13.64 11.86
CA SER A 8 -22.38 12.57 12.04
C SER A 8 -23.06 11.22 11.82
N ALA A 9 -22.57 10.46 10.84
CA ALA A 9 -23.17 9.19 10.42
C ALA A 9 -22.44 7.99 11.05
N GLN A 10 -23.15 6.88 11.21
CA GLN A 10 -22.64 5.58 11.68
C GLN A 10 -22.76 4.53 10.58
N LEU A 11 -22.04 3.41 10.71
CA LEU A 11 -22.10 2.30 9.77
C LEU A 11 -23.52 1.75 9.65
N GLY A 12 -24.02 1.61 8.41
CA GLY A 12 -25.35 1.07 8.14
C GLY A 12 -26.49 2.08 8.25
N ASP A 13 -26.20 3.35 8.48
CA ASP A 13 -27.18 4.41 8.32
C ASP A 13 -27.66 4.48 6.86
N VAL A 14 -28.98 4.46 6.67
CA VAL A 14 -29.62 4.58 5.36
C VAL A 14 -30.43 5.88 5.34
N PHE A 15 -30.07 6.78 4.42
CA PHE A 15 -30.80 8.02 4.20
C PHE A 15 -31.56 7.92 2.88
N GLU A 16 -32.88 7.91 2.96
CA GLU A 16 -33.72 8.05 1.77
C GLU A 16 -33.69 9.52 1.32
N ILE A 17 -33.15 9.74 0.13
CA ILE A 17 -32.83 11.09 -0.37
C ILE A 17 -34.07 11.72 -1.03
N ALA A 18 -34.89 10.90 -1.69
CA ALA A 18 -36.22 11.25 -2.21
C ALA A 18 -36.94 10.01 -2.76
N THR A 19 -38.27 10.11 -2.90
CA THR A 19 -39.01 9.33 -3.91
C THR A 19 -38.87 10.05 -5.27
N ALA A 20 -38.66 9.29 -6.36
CA ALA A 20 -38.19 9.74 -7.67
C ALA A 20 -38.90 10.95 -8.33
N SER A 21 -40.05 11.40 -7.80
CA SER A 21 -40.86 12.50 -8.33
C SER A 21 -40.56 13.90 -7.74
N SER A 22 -39.62 14.05 -6.80
CA SER A 22 -39.52 15.30 -5.99
C SER A 22 -38.19 16.07 -6.03
N ILE A 23 -37.14 15.58 -6.69
CA ILE A 23 -35.86 16.32 -6.77
C ILE A 23 -35.81 17.17 -8.03
N SER A 24 -35.94 18.49 -7.89
CA SER A 24 -35.83 19.46 -9.00
C SER A 24 -34.50 20.24 -9.02
N ASN A 25 -33.62 20.03 -8.03
CA ASN A 25 -32.37 20.76 -7.83
C ASN A 25 -31.21 19.83 -7.43
N SER A 26 -29.96 20.31 -7.54
CA SER A 26 -28.77 19.61 -7.04
C SER A 26 -28.79 19.52 -5.51
N LEU A 27 -28.40 18.34 -4.99
CA LEU A 27 -28.25 18.06 -3.57
C LEU A 27 -26.78 18.22 -3.18
N ASP A 28 -26.56 18.79 -2.00
CA ASP A 28 -25.23 19.08 -1.48
C ASP A 28 -24.96 18.22 -0.24
N PHE A 29 -23.96 17.34 -0.35
CA PHE A 29 -23.49 16.44 0.71
C PHE A 29 -22.11 16.85 1.24
N THR A 30 -21.64 18.05 0.90
CA THR A 30 -20.37 18.58 1.38
C THR A 30 -20.50 18.88 2.88
N ASN A 31 -19.53 18.43 3.70
CA ASN A 31 -19.48 18.54 5.17
C ASN A 31 -20.28 17.52 6.00
N ILE A 32 -20.47 16.29 5.50
CA ILE A 32 -20.87 15.17 6.36
C ILE A 32 -19.62 14.59 7.02
N ASP A 33 -19.62 14.48 8.35
CA ASP A 33 -18.57 13.77 9.08
C ASP A 33 -18.94 12.29 9.16
N LEU A 34 -18.18 11.46 8.46
CA LEU A 34 -18.39 10.01 8.39
C LEU A 34 -17.56 9.25 9.43
N GLY A 35 -16.68 9.92 10.18
CA GLY A 35 -15.66 9.24 10.96
C GLY A 35 -14.62 8.53 10.08
N ASN A 36 -13.62 7.93 10.73
CA ASN A 36 -12.55 7.21 10.04
C ASN A 36 -13.05 5.87 9.51
N GLY A 37 -12.76 5.56 8.25
CA GLY A 37 -13.00 4.24 7.67
C GLY A 37 -14.43 4.00 7.14
N LEU A 38 -15.25 5.04 7.00
CA LEU A 38 -16.56 4.96 6.34
C LEU A 38 -16.55 5.75 5.03
N GLU A 39 -17.33 5.29 4.05
CA GLU A 39 -17.62 6.02 2.82
C GLU A 39 -19.13 6.02 2.54
N LEU A 40 -19.57 6.96 1.69
CA LEU A 40 -20.94 7.07 1.24
C LEU A 40 -21.08 6.48 -0.15
N THR A 41 -21.97 5.50 -0.31
CA THR A 41 -22.32 4.91 -1.60
C THR A 41 -23.78 5.18 -1.93
N LEU A 42 -24.06 5.43 -3.21
CA LEU A 42 -25.41 5.54 -3.74
C LEU A 42 -25.91 4.14 -4.10
N VAL A 43 -27.01 3.71 -3.48
CA VAL A 43 -27.67 2.44 -3.76
C VAL A 43 -29.06 2.71 -4.33
N ALA A 44 -29.37 2.13 -5.48
CA ALA A 44 -30.71 2.16 -6.06
C ALA A 44 -31.45 0.86 -5.72
N ASP A 45 -32.66 0.96 -5.17
CA ASP A 45 -33.51 -0.19 -4.82
C ASP A 45 -34.81 -0.18 -5.63
N GLY A 46 -34.69 -0.18 -6.96
CA GLY A 46 -35.81 -0.27 -7.92
C GLY A 46 -36.66 1.00 -8.06
N ASP A 47 -37.06 1.62 -6.96
CA ASP A 47 -37.96 2.77 -6.89
C ASP A 47 -37.39 3.99 -6.12
N SER A 48 -36.35 3.77 -5.31
CA SER A 48 -35.69 4.81 -4.49
C SER A 48 -34.18 4.82 -4.70
N LEU A 49 -33.56 5.98 -4.46
CA LEU A 49 -32.12 6.17 -4.39
C LEU A 49 -31.75 6.52 -2.95
N SER A 50 -30.90 5.69 -2.34
CA SER A 50 -30.46 5.82 -0.96
C SER A 50 -28.97 6.14 -0.90
N LEU A 51 -28.59 7.00 0.05
CA LEU A 51 -27.20 7.14 0.47
C LEU A 51 -27.00 6.20 1.65
N VAL A 52 -26.06 5.27 1.50
CA VAL A 52 -25.72 4.29 2.52
C VAL A 52 -24.29 4.56 2.99
N THR A 53 -24.10 4.67 4.29
CA THR A 53 -22.77 4.60 4.89
C THR A 53 -22.31 3.15 4.92
N GLN A 54 -21.22 2.88 4.24
CA GLN A 54 -20.56 1.59 4.27
C GLN A 54 -19.18 1.74 4.88
N GLU A 55 -18.61 0.64 5.36
CA GLU A 55 -17.19 0.61 5.62
C GLU A 55 -16.47 0.90 4.31
N LYS A 56 -15.50 1.82 4.37
CA LYS A 56 -14.50 1.93 3.32
C LYS A 56 -13.91 0.52 3.16
N PRO A 57 -13.80 -0.02 1.93
CA PRO A 57 -13.16 -1.31 1.70
C PRO A 57 -11.87 -1.40 2.51
N SER A 58 -11.71 -2.49 3.27
CA SER A 58 -10.63 -2.55 4.25
C SER A 58 -9.28 -2.45 3.53
N GLU A 59 -8.56 -1.36 3.76
CA GLU A 59 -7.13 -1.22 3.45
C GLU A 59 -6.30 -2.02 4.48
N GLN A 60 -6.77 -3.21 4.89
CA GLN A 60 -5.98 -4.09 5.73
C GLN A 60 -4.90 -4.72 4.84
N PRO A 61 -3.62 -4.61 5.22
CA PRO A 61 -2.56 -5.19 4.41
C PRO A 61 -2.78 -6.69 4.17
N THR A 62 -2.82 -7.13 2.92
CA THR A 62 -2.85 -8.58 2.63
C THR A 62 -1.46 -9.14 2.77
N GLU A 63 -1.28 -10.14 3.62
CA GLU A 63 0.01 -10.82 3.72
C GLU A 63 0.13 -11.90 2.63
N ILE A 64 1.14 -11.76 1.77
CA ILE A 64 1.45 -12.68 0.67
C ILE A 64 2.81 -13.31 0.95
N LEU A 65 2.80 -14.63 1.15
CA LEU A 65 3.97 -15.39 1.56
C LEU A 65 4.42 -16.36 0.47
N GLY A 66 5.67 -16.23 0.07
CA GLY A 66 6.38 -17.21 -0.76
C GLY A 66 6.85 -18.43 0.03
N THR A 67 7.69 -19.21 -0.63
CA THR A 67 8.31 -20.43 -0.15
C THR A 67 9.83 -20.27 -0.10
N PRO A 68 10.59 -21.23 0.45
CA PRO A 68 12.06 -21.19 0.37
C PRO A 68 12.65 -21.47 -1.04
N ASN A 69 11.83 -21.46 -2.09
CA ASN A 69 12.24 -21.71 -3.48
C ASN A 69 11.82 -20.50 -4.34
N PRO A 70 12.38 -20.36 -5.56
CA PRO A 70 11.98 -19.28 -6.47
C PRO A 70 10.48 -19.30 -6.77
N ASP A 71 9.82 -18.18 -6.47
CA ASP A 71 8.39 -17.94 -6.64
C ASP A 71 8.12 -16.73 -7.56
N ILE A 72 6.88 -16.66 -8.06
CA ILE A 72 6.33 -15.46 -8.70
C ILE A 72 5.14 -15.03 -7.85
N LEU A 73 5.29 -13.92 -7.14
CA LEU A 73 4.28 -13.39 -6.22
C LEU A 73 3.69 -12.11 -6.80
N VAL A 74 2.36 -12.07 -6.83
CA VAL A 74 1.60 -10.95 -7.39
C VAL A 74 0.58 -10.50 -6.36
N GLY A 75 0.66 -9.23 -5.99
CA GLY A 75 -0.23 -8.53 -5.08
C GLY A 75 -1.64 -8.29 -5.62
N THR A 76 -2.40 -7.52 -4.88
CA THR A 76 -3.77 -7.10 -5.12
C THR A 76 -3.80 -5.63 -5.52
N ASN A 77 -4.99 -5.03 -5.62
CA ASN A 77 -5.08 -3.57 -5.83
C ASN A 77 -5.18 -2.80 -4.50
N ASN A 78 -4.92 -3.47 -3.38
CA ASN A 78 -4.88 -2.88 -2.05
C ASN A 78 -3.46 -3.04 -1.51
N ASN A 79 -3.13 -2.30 -0.45
CA ASN A 79 -1.88 -2.44 0.26
C ASN A 79 -1.63 -3.90 0.66
N ASP A 80 -0.44 -4.40 0.37
CA ASP A 80 -0.01 -5.76 0.67
C ASP A 80 1.32 -5.77 1.43
N VAL A 81 1.58 -6.87 2.13
CA VAL A 81 2.88 -7.22 2.69
C VAL A 81 3.37 -8.46 1.97
N ILE A 82 4.38 -8.31 1.13
CA ILE A 82 4.91 -9.38 0.28
C ILE A 82 6.24 -9.86 0.86
N ILE A 83 6.31 -11.14 1.20
CA ILE A 83 7.49 -11.81 1.76
C ILE A 83 7.87 -13.00 0.86
N GLY A 84 8.90 -12.83 0.03
CA GLY A 84 9.42 -13.87 -0.86
C GLY A 84 9.96 -15.09 -0.09
N LYS A 85 10.74 -14.79 0.97
CA LYS A 85 11.60 -15.72 1.72
C LYS A 85 12.83 -16.09 0.89
N GLY A 86 13.37 -17.29 1.06
CA GLY A 86 14.55 -17.72 0.32
C GLY A 86 14.22 -18.09 -1.12
N GLY A 87 15.15 -17.88 -2.03
CA GLY A 87 14.87 -18.01 -3.47
C GLY A 87 15.34 -16.75 -4.17
N GLY A 88 15.19 -16.70 -5.49
CA GLY A 88 15.29 -15.45 -6.21
C GLY A 88 13.93 -15.21 -6.83
N ASP A 89 13.12 -14.40 -6.18
CA ASP A 89 11.70 -14.28 -6.48
C ASP A 89 11.41 -13.14 -7.44
N ILE A 90 10.27 -13.21 -8.12
CA ILE A 90 9.72 -12.09 -8.90
C ILE A 90 8.50 -11.57 -8.15
N LEU A 91 8.59 -10.32 -7.68
CA LEU A 91 7.58 -9.68 -6.83
C LEU A 91 6.91 -8.53 -7.60
N THR A 92 5.58 -8.53 -7.59
CA THR A 92 4.73 -7.47 -8.18
C THR A 92 3.72 -7.03 -7.13
N GLY A 93 3.68 -5.75 -6.79
CA GLY A 93 2.70 -5.17 -5.85
C GLY A 93 1.31 -4.96 -6.46
N ASN A 94 1.28 -4.55 -7.72
CA ASN A 94 0.16 -3.99 -8.49
C ASN A 94 -0.26 -2.59 -8.04
N GLY A 95 -1.10 -2.44 -7.03
CA GLY A 95 -1.56 -1.12 -6.62
C GLY A 95 -1.94 -1.09 -5.16
N GLY A 96 -1.88 0.09 -4.55
CA GLY A 96 -1.84 0.22 -3.10
C GLY A 96 -0.45 0.70 -2.68
N ASP A 97 -0.28 0.95 -1.38
CA ASP A 97 1.02 1.23 -0.80
C ASP A 97 1.57 -0.08 -0.20
N ASP A 98 2.47 -0.76 -0.91
CA ASP A 98 2.90 -2.12 -0.57
C ASP A 98 4.17 -2.14 0.30
N ILE A 99 4.36 -3.24 1.03
CA ILE A 99 5.58 -3.50 1.80
C ILE A 99 6.23 -4.78 1.30
N PHE A 100 7.41 -4.63 0.68
CA PHE A 100 8.29 -5.75 0.34
C PHE A 100 9.22 -6.02 1.52
N LYS A 101 8.94 -7.08 2.27
CA LYS A 101 9.62 -7.34 3.55
C LYS A 101 10.66 -8.47 3.42
N TYR A 102 11.83 -8.20 3.99
CA TYR A 102 12.97 -9.10 4.02
C TYR A 102 13.36 -9.40 5.47
N GLU A 103 13.27 -10.66 5.87
CA GLU A 103 13.44 -11.09 7.26
C GLU A 103 14.86 -11.61 7.53
N THR A 104 15.51 -12.15 6.50
CA THR A 104 16.86 -12.73 6.61
C THR A 104 17.74 -12.41 5.41
N PHE A 105 19.06 -12.52 5.58
CA PHE A 105 20.01 -12.44 4.45
C PHE A 105 19.81 -13.55 3.40
N GLY A 106 19.08 -14.61 3.73
CA GLY A 106 18.72 -15.68 2.80
C GLY A 106 17.67 -15.26 1.78
N ASP A 107 17.00 -14.13 2.00
CA ASP A 107 15.96 -13.58 1.15
C ASP A 107 16.55 -12.68 0.03
N ALA A 108 17.87 -12.70 -0.15
CA ALA A 108 18.55 -11.95 -1.20
C ALA A 108 18.32 -12.57 -2.58
N GLY A 109 18.22 -11.74 -3.61
CA GLY A 109 18.17 -12.17 -5.01
C GLY A 109 16.87 -11.84 -5.73
N ASP A 110 15.94 -11.20 -5.03
CA ASP A 110 14.63 -10.86 -5.56
C ASP A 110 14.65 -9.74 -6.59
N ILE A 111 13.63 -9.76 -7.43
CA ILE A 111 13.33 -8.78 -8.46
C ILE A 111 11.94 -8.21 -8.17
N ILE A 112 11.89 -6.95 -7.75
CA ILE A 112 10.64 -6.18 -7.65
C ILE A 112 10.37 -5.53 -9.01
N THR A 113 9.16 -5.68 -9.52
CA THR A 113 8.83 -5.38 -10.93
C THR A 113 8.15 -4.03 -11.16
N ASP A 114 7.53 -3.47 -10.13
CA ASP A 114 6.62 -2.32 -10.24
C ASP A 114 6.71 -1.34 -9.06
N PHE A 115 7.83 -1.34 -8.31
CA PHE A 115 8.02 -0.45 -7.16
C PHE A 115 7.72 1.01 -7.52
N ASP A 116 6.75 1.59 -6.82
CA ASP A 116 6.25 2.93 -7.10
C ASP A 116 6.31 3.88 -5.88
N ASN A 117 5.56 4.99 -5.95
CA ASN A 117 5.51 5.96 -4.87
C ASN A 117 4.39 5.61 -3.89
N GLY A 118 4.77 5.10 -2.73
CA GLY A 118 3.86 4.62 -1.68
C GLY A 118 4.45 3.36 -1.05
N ASP A 119 5.04 2.53 -1.91
CA ASP A 119 5.74 1.31 -1.55
C ASP A 119 6.93 1.51 -0.62
N LYS A 120 7.20 0.46 0.16
CA LYS A 120 8.33 0.40 1.08
C LYS A 120 9.08 -0.92 0.99
N ILE A 121 10.38 -0.84 1.21
CA ILE A 121 11.23 -1.99 1.45
C ILE A 121 11.49 -2.09 2.95
N ASP A 122 10.98 -3.14 3.58
CA ASP A 122 11.21 -3.39 5.00
C ASP A 122 12.45 -4.25 5.19
N LEU A 123 13.48 -3.61 5.76
CA LEU A 123 14.77 -4.21 6.12
C LEU A 123 14.98 -4.21 7.64
N SER A 124 13.94 -3.96 8.44
CA SER A 124 14.07 -3.78 9.90
C SER A 124 14.65 -5.01 10.61
N ASP A 125 14.27 -6.21 10.15
CA ASP A 125 14.82 -7.48 10.65
C ASP A 125 16.31 -7.64 10.26
N ILE A 126 16.68 -7.29 9.03
CA ILE A 126 18.08 -7.26 8.56
C ILE A 126 18.91 -6.27 9.38
N MET A 127 18.41 -5.06 9.59
CA MET A 127 19.09 -4.01 10.36
C MET A 127 19.25 -4.42 11.82
N THR A 128 18.22 -5.04 12.41
CA THR A 128 18.28 -5.61 13.76
C THR A 128 19.33 -6.71 13.86
N ALA A 129 19.40 -7.62 12.89
CA ALA A 129 20.42 -8.67 12.84
C ALA A 129 21.85 -8.12 12.71
N LEU A 130 22.01 -6.93 12.12
CA LEU A 130 23.28 -6.20 12.05
C LEU A 130 23.61 -5.36 13.29
N GLY A 131 22.71 -5.33 14.29
CA GLY A 131 22.85 -4.49 15.48
C GLY A 131 22.56 -3.01 15.26
N GLN A 132 21.88 -2.67 14.16
CA GLN A 132 21.59 -1.32 13.68
C GLN A 132 20.07 -1.04 13.62
N GLY A 133 19.23 -1.86 14.24
CA GLY A 133 17.76 -1.74 14.18
C GLY A 133 17.27 -0.34 14.56
N GLY A 134 16.34 0.20 13.76
CA GLY A 134 15.79 1.55 13.90
C GLY A 134 16.75 2.68 13.49
N SER A 135 17.99 2.37 13.08
CA SER A 135 18.90 3.37 12.50
C SER A 135 18.65 3.49 11.01
N ASP A 136 18.71 4.71 10.47
CA ASP A 136 18.62 4.93 9.03
C ASP A 136 19.77 4.20 8.30
N GLY A 137 19.43 3.13 7.58
CA GLY A 137 20.37 2.27 6.87
C GLY A 137 21.11 3.01 5.76
N LEU A 138 20.45 3.96 5.08
CA LEU A 138 21.07 4.79 4.06
C LEU A 138 22.05 5.77 4.69
N ALA A 139 21.65 6.43 5.78
CA ALA A 139 22.50 7.40 6.48
C ALA A 139 23.74 6.75 7.11
N THR A 140 23.60 5.51 7.58
CA THR A 140 24.73 4.73 8.13
C THR A 140 25.61 4.09 7.05
N GLY A 141 25.16 4.06 5.79
CA GLY A 141 25.86 3.43 4.67
C GLY A 141 25.82 1.90 4.69
N VAL A 142 25.03 1.30 5.58
CA VAL A 142 24.75 -0.14 5.59
C VAL A 142 23.91 -0.50 4.38
N VAL A 143 22.88 0.30 4.10
CA VAL A 143 22.04 0.19 2.92
C VAL A 143 22.52 1.21 1.89
N GLY A 144 22.58 0.80 0.63
CA GLY A 144 22.89 1.71 -0.48
C GLY A 144 22.11 1.34 -1.72
N VAL A 145 21.92 2.29 -2.63
CA VAL A 145 21.22 2.07 -3.88
C VAL A 145 22.18 2.31 -5.05
N GLN A 146 22.30 1.33 -5.95
CA GLN A 146 23.20 1.38 -7.12
C GLN A 146 22.41 1.31 -8.43
N PRO A 147 22.82 2.03 -9.49
CA PRO A 147 22.13 2.01 -10.77
C PRO A 147 22.39 0.70 -11.53
N LEU A 148 21.37 0.21 -12.24
CA LEU A 148 21.44 -0.87 -13.22
C LEU A 148 21.00 -0.36 -14.60
N SER A 149 21.21 -1.17 -15.65
CA SER A 149 20.81 -0.79 -17.02
C SER A 149 19.31 -0.62 -17.21
N THR A 150 18.50 -1.28 -16.38
CA THR A 150 17.04 -1.32 -16.48
C THR A 150 16.39 -1.09 -15.12
N GLY A 151 17.00 -0.31 -14.24
CA GLY A 151 16.49 -0.04 -12.90
C GLY A 151 17.60 0.25 -11.89
N SER A 152 17.45 -0.25 -10.67
CA SER A 152 18.39 -0.07 -9.57
C SER A 152 18.51 -1.33 -8.72
N SER A 153 19.53 -1.37 -7.85
CA SER A 153 19.69 -2.41 -6.85
C SER A 153 19.84 -1.80 -5.47
N VAL A 154 19.06 -2.31 -4.52
CA VAL A 154 19.33 -2.10 -3.10
C VAL A 154 20.44 -3.07 -2.69
N THR A 155 21.42 -2.53 -2.00
CA THR A 155 22.63 -3.22 -1.58
C THR A 155 22.78 -3.18 -0.07
N ILE A 156 23.32 -4.25 0.52
CA ILE A 156 23.72 -4.29 1.93
C ILE A 156 25.24 -4.38 1.97
N PHE A 157 25.90 -3.41 2.61
CA PHE A 157 27.35 -3.20 2.57
C PHE A 157 27.93 -3.19 1.15
N GLY A 158 27.18 -2.64 0.20
CA GLY A 158 27.56 -2.57 -1.22
C GLY A 158 27.42 -3.88 -2.01
N ILE A 159 26.91 -4.94 -1.37
CA ILE A 159 26.58 -6.21 -2.04
C ILE A 159 25.12 -6.13 -2.51
N PRO A 160 24.82 -6.39 -3.81
CA PRO A 160 23.45 -6.47 -4.31
C PRO A 160 22.59 -7.42 -3.48
N PHE A 161 21.41 -6.93 -3.07
CA PHE A 161 20.46 -7.68 -2.25
C PHE A 161 19.13 -7.83 -2.98
N ILE A 162 18.58 -6.73 -3.52
CA ILE A 162 17.33 -6.70 -4.28
C ILE A 162 17.56 -5.93 -5.58
N ILE A 163 16.86 -6.30 -6.65
CA ILE A 163 16.78 -5.56 -7.91
C ILE A 163 15.39 -4.94 -8.02
N LEU A 164 15.32 -3.66 -8.35
CA LEU A 164 14.09 -2.99 -8.72
C LEU A 164 14.12 -2.72 -10.23
N GLN A 165 13.19 -3.31 -10.97
CA GLN A 165 13.07 -3.09 -12.40
C GLN A 165 12.39 -1.77 -12.69
N ASN A 166 12.90 -1.05 -13.68
CA ASN A 166 12.39 0.24 -14.16
C ASN A 166 12.34 1.36 -13.11
N THR A 167 12.76 1.12 -11.87
CA THR A 167 12.86 2.13 -10.82
C THR A 167 14.29 2.65 -10.72
N SER A 168 14.46 3.97 -10.86
CA SER A 168 15.76 4.64 -10.81
C SER A 168 16.30 4.77 -9.38
N VAL A 169 17.61 5.02 -9.26
CA VAL A 169 18.24 5.29 -7.95
C VAL A 169 17.59 6.48 -7.24
N ALA A 170 17.20 7.52 -7.98
CA ALA A 170 16.61 8.71 -7.39
C ALA A 170 15.21 8.45 -6.80
N GLU A 171 14.46 7.52 -7.38
CA GLU A 171 13.14 7.12 -6.89
C GLU A 171 13.23 6.23 -5.66
N VAL A 172 14.30 5.44 -5.53
CA VAL A 172 14.48 4.51 -4.39
C VAL A 172 15.25 5.14 -3.23
N ASN A 173 16.28 5.96 -3.49
CA ASN A 173 17.26 6.43 -2.50
C ASN A 173 16.74 7.60 -1.63
N ASP A 174 15.63 7.37 -0.95
CA ASP A 174 15.03 8.21 0.08
C ASP A 174 14.67 7.33 1.28
N SER A 175 15.03 7.75 2.49
CA SER A 175 14.73 7.00 3.72
C SER A 175 13.22 6.77 3.94
N ALA A 176 12.34 7.56 3.32
CA ALA A 176 10.89 7.36 3.38
C ALA A 176 10.42 6.05 2.73
N ASN A 177 11.19 5.53 1.76
CA ASN A 177 10.92 4.30 1.01
C ASN A 177 11.39 3.03 1.75
N PHE A 178 11.97 3.18 2.94
CA PHE A 178 12.50 2.07 3.71
C PHE A 178 11.91 2.02 5.12
N ILE A 179 11.90 0.83 5.68
CA ILE A 179 11.69 0.58 7.10
C ILE A 179 12.98 -0.08 7.63
N PHE A 180 13.57 0.50 8.69
CA PHE A 180 14.84 0.08 9.29
C PHE A 180 14.70 -0.27 10.76
#